data_AF-A0A9D9DW75-F1
#
_entry.id   AF-A0A9D9DW75-F1
#
_cell.length_a   1.000
_cell.length_b   1.000
_cell.length_c   1.000
_cell.angle_alpha   90.00
_cell.angle_beta   90.00
_cell.angle_gamma   90.00
#
_symmetry.space_group_name_H-M   'P 1'
#
loop_
_entity.id
_entity.type
_entity.pdbx_description
1 polymer ?
#
loop_
_entity_poly.entity_id
_entity_poly.type
_entity_poly.pdbx_seq_one_letter_code
_entity_poly.pdbx_strand_id
1 'polypeptide(L)' 'RYPNLTPNESRICALLFLNMSNKEIASITHRSARTVEAVIYQIRKKLSIPLSERTQSFLLNALTEE' A
#
# COMPACT_ATOMS: atom_id res chain seq x y z
N ARG A 1 -1.01 -10.90 -9.68
CA ARG A 1 0.37 -10.39 -9.37
C ARG A 1 0.53 -9.01 -10.01
N TYR A 2 0.94 -7.98 -9.27
CA TYR A 2 1.01 -6.57 -9.77
C TYR A 2 2.43 -6.19 -10.21
N PRO A 3 2.80 -6.33 -11.50
CA PRO A 3 4.18 -6.13 -11.98
C PRO A 3 4.63 -4.66 -12.00
N ASN A 4 3.70 -3.71 -11.84
CA ASN A 4 3.97 -2.27 -11.97
C ASN A 4 4.40 -1.60 -10.65
N LEU A 5 4.44 -2.36 -9.56
CA LEU A 5 4.90 -1.88 -8.26
C LEU A 5 6.42 -2.07 -8.18
N THR A 6 7.12 -1.00 -7.87
CA THR A 6 8.53 -1.04 -7.49
C THR A 6 8.69 -1.86 -6.20
N PRO A 7 9.90 -2.40 -5.93
CA PRO A 7 10.15 -3.17 -4.71
C PRO A 7 9.80 -2.41 -3.43
N ASN A 8 10.03 -1.09 -3.40
CA ASN A 8 9.66 -0.24 -2.27
C ASN A 8 8.13 -0.12 -2.11
N GLU A 9 7.41 0.09 -3.21
CA GLU A 9 5.94 0.14 -3.18
C GLU A 9 5.36 -1.20 -2.73
N SER A 10 5.91 -2.32 -3.20
CA SER A 10 5.46 -3.66 -2.79
C SER A 10 5.69 -3.92 -1.29
N ARG A 11 6.80 -3.44 -0.71
CA ARG A 11 7.04 -3.53 0.74
C ARG A 11 6.03 -2.70 1.53
N ILE A 12 5.80 -1.44 1.14
CA ILE A 12 4.82 -0.58 1.79
C ILE A 12 3.41 -1.16 1.66
N CYS A 13 3.07 -1.73 0.50
CA CYS A 13 1.81 -2.41 0.25
C CYS A 13 1.62 -3.62 1.18
N ALA A 14 2.66 -4.42 1.40
CA ALA A 14 2.61 -5.56 2.32
C ALA A 14 2.43 -5.11 3.78
N LEU A 15 3.11 -4.04 4.22
CA LEU A 15 2.95 -3.51 5.57
C LEU A 15 1.54 -2.90 5.77
N LEU A 16 1.01 -2.22 4.75
CA LEU A 16 -0.36 -1.71 4.75
C LEU A 16 -1.39 -2.84 4.83
N PHE A 17 -1.12 -3.95 4.13
CA PHE A 17 -1.94 -5.16 4.20
C PHE A 17 -1.96 -5.76 5.61
N LEU A 18 -0.81 -5.73 6.31
CA LEU A 18 -0.67 -6.15 7.72
C LEU A 18 -1.33 -5.17 8.72
N ASN A 19 -2.21 -4.27 8.27
CA ASN A 19 -2.96 -3.33 9.10
C ASN A 19 -2.06 -2.34 9.88
N MET A 20 -0.85 -2.07 9.38
CA MET A 20 0.05 -1.11 10.00
C MET A 20 -0.35 0.33 9.68
N SER A 21 -0.17 1.21 10.66
CA SER A 21 -0.41 2.66 10.46
C SER A 21 0.72 3.30 9.64
N ASN A 22 0.44 4.41 8.95
CA ASN A 22 1.45 5.17 8.18
C ASN A 22 2.70 5.52 9.01
N LYS A 23 2.53 5.78 10.32
CA LYS A 23 3.63 6.04 11.26
C LYS A 23 4.50 4.81 11.51
N GLU A 24 3.88 3.63 11.64
CA GLU A 24 4.63 2.38 11.85
C GLU A 24 5.36 1.96 10.58
N ILE A 25 4.69 2.08 9.43
CA ILE A 25 5.30 1.85 8.12
C ILE A 25 6.49 2.80 7.91
N ALA A 26 6.36 4.07 8.28
CA ALA A 26 7.43 5.05 8.22
C ALA A 26 8.64 4.65 9.08
N SER A 27 8.39 4.20 10.33
CA SER A 27 9.44 3.69 11.22
C SER A 27 10.15 2.46 10.66
N ILE A 28 9.40 1.50 10.09
CA ILE A 28 9.94 0.25 9.55
C ILE A 28 10.72 0.49 8.24
N THR A 29 10.22 1.40 7.40
CA THR A 29 10.85 1.69 6.10
C THR A 29 11.93 2.77 6.18
N HIS A 30 12.19 3.32 7.38
CA HIS A 30 13.07 4.47 7.61
C HIS A 30 12.74 5.66 6.70
N ARG A 31 11.45 5.91 6.48
CA ARG A 31 10.93 7.02 5.67
C ARG A 31 10.09 7.96 6.52
N SER A 32 9.82 9.15 5.99
CA SER A 32 8.85 10.04 6.61
C SER A 32 7.43 9.55 6.37
N ALA A 33 6.50 9.79 7.31
CA ALA A 33 5.09 9.47 7.13
C ALA A 33 4.51 10.10 5.85
N ARG A 34 4.95 11.32 5.50
CA ARG A 34 4.58 12.01 4.26
C ARG A 34 5.05 11.26 3.00
N THR A 35 6.26 10.68 3.03
CA THR A 35 6.75 9.84 1.94
C THR A 35 5.91 8.57 1.79
N VAL A 36 5.53 7.95 2.92
CA VAL A 36 4.67 6.76 2.92
C VAL A 36 3.29 7.09 2.34
N GLU A 37 2.69 8.21 2.71
CA GLU A 37 1.41 8.68 2.15
C GLU A 37 1.47 8.90 0.64
N ALA A 38 2.53 9.53 0.15
CA ALA A 38 2.74 9.73 -1.28
C ALA A 38 2.85 8.39 -2.02
N VAL A 39 3.56 7.41 -1.44
CA VAL A 39 3.67 6.07 -2.01
C VAL A 39 2.32 5.35 -1.98
N ILE A 40 1.57 5.41 -0.89
CA ILE A 40 0.22 4.83 -0.81
C ILE A 40 -0.69 5.45 -1.89
N TYR A 41 -0.60 6.75 -2.12
CA TYR A 41 -1.34 7.42 -3.19
C TYR A 41 -0.96 6.87 -4.59
N GLN A 42 0.33 6.68 -4.86
CA GLN A 42 0.78 6.07 -6.12
C GLN A 42 0.30 4.63 -6.27
N ILE A 43 0.37 3.84 -5.20
CA ILE A 43 -0.14 2.46 -5.15
C ILE A 43 -1.64 2.46 -5.48
N ARG A 44 -2.44 3.31 -4.84
CA ARG A 44 -3.88 3.45 -5.14
C ARG A 44 -4.13 3.81 -6.60
N LYS A 45 -3.36 4.75 -7.15
CA LYS A 45 -3.47 5.16 -8.56
C LYS A 45 -3.11 4.03 -9.52
N LYS A 46 -2.08 3.24 -9.22
CA LYS A 46 -1.65 2.09 -10.04
C LYS A 46 -2.62 0.93 -9.98
N LEU A 47 -3.26 0.73 -8.82
CA LEU A 47 -4.25 -0.31 -8.58
C LEU A 47 -5.68 0.14 -8.94
N SER A 48 -5.86 1.38 -9.40
CA SER A 48 -7.16 1.99 -9.70
C SER A 48 -8.18 1.85 -8.56
N ILE A 49 -7.72 1.99 -7.31
CA ILE A 49 -8.59 1.82 -6.13
C ILE A 49 -9.47 3.06 -5.96
N PRO A 50 -10.80 2.91 -5.92
CA PRO A 50 -11.70 4.04 -5.73
C PRO A 50 -11.50 4.70 -4.36
N LEU A 51 -11.75 6.02 -4.29
CA LEU A 51 -11.54 6.77 -3.06
C LEU A 51 -12.43 6.29 -1.89
N SER A 52 -13.58 5.72 -2.25
CA SER A 52 -14.60 5.17 -1.36
C SER A 52 -14.20 3.85 -0.69
N GLU A 53 -13.17 3.18 -1.19
CA GLU A 53 -12.71 1.91 -0.62
C GLU A 53 -11.40 2.07 0.15
N ARG A 54 -11.31 1.32 1.25
CA ARG A 54 -10.07 1.19 1.99
C ARG A 54 -9.10 0.38 1.16
N THR A 55 -7.92 0.96 0.90
CA THR A 55 -6.81 0.32 0.18
C THR A 55 -6.52 -1.09 0.70
N GLN A 56 -6.58 -1.29 2.02
CA GLN A 56 -6.33 -2.57 2.65
C GLN A 56 -7.38 -3.64 2.30
N SER A 57 -8.68 -3.30 2.36
CA SER A 57 -9.77 -4.22 2.03
C SER A 57 -9.72 -4.64 0.57
N PHE A 58 -9.43 -3.69 -0.32
CA PHE A 58 -9.22 -3.97 -1.73
C PHE A 58 -8.03 -4.91 -1.97
N LEU A 59 -6.90 -4.64 -1.31
CA LEU A 59 -5.70 -5.49 -1.42
C LEU A 59 -5.93 -6.91 -0.90
N LEU A 60 -6.74 -7.07 0.16
CA LEU A 60 -7.11 -8.38 0.69
C LEU A 60 -7.94 -9.16 -0.33
N ASN A 61 -9.00 -8.55 -0.87
CA ASN A 61 -9.85 -9.19 -1.88
C ASN A 61 -9.03 -9.56 -3.12
N ALA A 62 -8.19 -8.65 -3.60
CA ALA A 62 -7.34 -8.86 -4.77
C ALA A 62 -6.27 -9.95 -4.61
N LEU A 63 -5.96 -10.40 -3.39
CA LEU A 63 -5.04 -11.51 -3.12
C LEU A 63 -5.78 -12.83 -2.82
N THR A 64 -7.05 -12.76 -2.40
CA THR A 64 -7.88 -13.94 -2.13
C THR A 64 -8.64 -14.46 -3.36
N GLU A 65 -8.81 -13.62 -4.37
CA GLU A 65 -9.31 -14.05 -5.69
C GLU A 65 -8.13 -14.66 -6.48
N GLU A 66 -7.99 -15.98 -6.39
CA GLU A 66 -7.10 -16.82 -7.22
C GLU A 66 -7.85 -17.45 -8.39
#